data_AF-A0A430KMM7-F1
#
_entry.id   AF-A0A430KMM7-F1
#
_cell.length_a   1.000
_cell.length_b   1.000
_cell.length_c   1.000
_cell.angle_alpha   90.00
_cell.angle_beta   90.00
_cell.angle_gamma   90.00
#
_symmetry.space_group_name_H-M   'P 1'
#
loop_
_entity.id
_entity.type
_entity.pdbx_description
1 polymer ?
#
loop_
_entity_poly.entity_id
_entity_poly.type
_entity_poly.pdbx_seq_one_letter_code
_entity_poly.pdbx_strand_id
1 'polypeptide(L)'
;MNIRCLPHLNTKQAWLDFCQREVPSCFTEQPEAMVDFQTTYLMITVLERNTRHGKQAIKYSLGSRTSMAPAWKFIKACNFNLQMMIDGLAEINFDGNVRDNSLLKAHTDLTVRKFFSRDRSIISPGNLGRLLPLTATPSHWELRHLACLLANQQFKDMRTEQLALPGNDQFMVEFRGIPTPEVQGMLVEIINQPDQWDVRPHPNDSTRLIILRQDAPLCSLVPDLYPKTNTAQRRTRWASAVNG
;
A
#
# COMPACT_ATOMS: atom_id res chain seq x y z
N MET A 1 -10.97 -1.47 -10.78
CA MET A 1 -9.73 -2.11 -11.25
C MET A 1 -8.94 -2.54 -10.02
N ASN A 2 -8.74 -3.85 -9.83
CA ASN A 2 -8.03 -4.39 -8.66
C ASN A 2 -6.60 -4.76 -9.09
N ILE A 3 -5.62 -3.89 -8.80
CA ILE A 3 -4.21 -4.17 -9.09
C ILE A 3 -3.74 -5.21 -8.08
N ARG A 4 -3.47 -6.44 -8.55
CA ARG A 4 -3.11 -7.56 -7.67
C ARG A 4 -1.68 -7.43 -7.14
N CYS A 5 -1.49 -7.78 -5.88
CA CYS A 5 -0.17 -7.96 -5.27
C CYS A 5 0.29 -9.42 -5.47
N LEU A 6 1.49 -9.60 -6.00
CA LEU A 6 2.17 -10.89 -6.15
C LEU A 6 3.30 -11.00 -5.13
N PRO A 7 3.62 -12.21 -4.65
CA PRO A 7 4.73 -12.38 -3.71
C PRO A 7 6.05 -11.94 -4.37
N HIS A 8 6.27 -12.30 -5.64
CA HIS A 8 7.47 -11.96 -6.39
C HIS A 8 7.29 -12.14 -7.91
N LEU A 9 8.22 -11.58 -8.69
CA LEU A 9 8.44 -11.92 -10.10
C LEU A 9 9.87 -12.46 -10.30
N ASN A 10 10.16 -13.59 -9.64
CA ASN A 10 11.50 -14.18 -9.59
C ASN A 10 11.66 -15.50 -10.38
N THR A 11 10.63 -15.91 -11.13
CA THR A 11 10.68 -17.16 -11.92
C THR A 11 10.07 -16.96 -13.30
N LYS A 12 10.51 -17.77 -14.27
CA LYS A 12 9.95 -17.78 -15.63
C LYS A 12 8.44 -17.96 -15.62
N GLN A 13 7.92 -18.87 -14.79
CA GLN A 13 6.47 -19.11 -14.70
C GLN A 13 5.73 -17.89 -14.18
N ALA A 14 6.22 -17.23 -13.12
CA ALA A 14 5.59 -16.02 -12.60
C ALA A 14 5.52 -14.89 -13.63
N TRP A 15 6.55 -14.75 -14.47
CA TRP A 15 6.54 -13.79 -15.58
C TRP A 15 5.58 -14.18 -16.70
N LEU A 16 5.46 -15.46 -17.05
CA LEU A 16 4.48 -15.94 -18.03
C LEU A 16 3.05 -15.71 -17.53
N ASP A 17 2.77 -16.08 -16.28
CA ASP A 17 1.47 -15.88 -15.62
C ASP A 17 1.11 -14.40 -15.47
N PHE A 18 2.12 -13.53 -15.37
CA PHE A 18 1.95 -12.08 -15.37
C PHE A 18 1.56 -11.56 -16.76
N CYS A 19 2.26 -12.00 -17.81
CA CYS A 19 2.01 -11.57 -19.19
C CYS A 19 0.68 -12.11 -19.78
N GLN A 20 0.17 -13.24 -19.27
CA GLN A 20 -1.11 -13.81 -19.71
C GLN A 20 -2.34 -13.07 -19.16
N ARG A 21 -2.14 -12.07 -18.30
CA ARG A 21 -3.25 -11.30 -17.70
C ARG A 21 -3.81 -10.30 -18.69
N GLU A 22 -5.11 -10.04 -18.55
CA GLU A 22 -5.83 -9.00 -19.30
C GLU A 22 -5.16 -7.62 -19.17
N VAL A 23 -4.68 -7.28 -17.97
CA VAL A 23 -3.83 -6.11 -17.72
C VAL A 23 -2.55 -6.59 -17.04
N PRO A 24 -1.39 -6.55 -17.74
CA PRO A 24 -0.10 -6.92 -17.16
C PRO A 24 0.43 -5.78 -16.28
N SER A 25 -0.22 -5.57 -15.15
CA SER A 25 0.14 -4.61 -14.11
C SER A 25 -0.03 -5.26 -12.74
N CYS A 26 1.00 -5.24 -11.92
CA CYS A 26 0.96 -5.82 -10.58
C CYS A 26 1.91 -5.10 -9.63
N PHE A 27 1.66 -5.31 -8.35
CA PHE A 27 2.62 -5.02 -7.29
C PHE A 27 3.37 -6.29 -6.92
N THR A 28 4.62 -6.18 -6.48
CA THR A 28 5.41 -7.26 -5.90
C THR A 28 5.75 -6.97 -4.45
N GLU A 29 5.71 -7.98 -3.58
CA GLU A 29 6.10 -7.86 -2.18
C GLU A 29 7.63 -7.91 -2.01
N GLN A 30 8.30 -8.77 -2.80
CA GLN A 30 9.76 -8.91 -2.76
C GLN A 30 10.37 -9.08 -4.17
N PRO A 31 11.14 -8.08 -4.67
CA PRO A 31 11.30 -6.73 -4.13
C PRO A 31 9.99 -5.94 -4.13
N GLU A 32 9.91 -4.92 -3.29
CA GLU A 32 8.75 -4.05 -3.22
C GLU A 32 8.76 -3.10 -4.43
N ALA A 33 7.91 -3.40 -5.41
CA ALA A 33 7.88 -2.70 -6.68
C ALA A 33 6.50 -2.76 -7.33
N MET A 34 6.22 -1.83 -8.24
CA MET A 34 5.14 -1.94 -9.20
C MET A 34 5.74 -2.29 -10.56
N VAL A 35 5.21 -3.34 -11.18
CA VAL A 35 5.63 -3.80 -12.50
C VAL A 35 4.44 -3.75 -13.44
N ASP A 36 4.58 -3.01 -14.53
CA ASP A 36 3.55 -2.87 -15.55
C ASP A 36 4.15 -2.87 -16.97
N PHE A 37 3.37 -3.33 -17.96
CA PHE A 37 3.70 -3.10 -19.36
C PHE A 37 2.86 -1.93 -19.90
N GLN A 38 3.53 -0.91 -20.42
CA GLN A 38 2.91 0.20 -21.14
C GLN A 38 3.31 0.08 -22.60
N THR A 39 2.36 -0.29 -23.45
CA THR A 39 2.58 -0.60 -24.87
C THR A 39 3.71 -1.62 -25.06
N THR A 40 4.89 -1.17 -25.50
CA THR A 40 6.07 -2.01 -25.78
C THR A 40 7.16 -1.91 -24.71
N TYR A 41 6.92 -1.15 -23.65
CA TYR A 41 7.87 -0.88 -22.58
C TYR A 41 7.46 -1.60 -21.29
N LEU A 42 8.43 -2.27 -20.67
CA LEU A 42 8.37 -2.70 -19.30
C LEU A 42 8.65 -1.49 -18.39
N MET A 43 7.77 -1.27 -17.43
CA MET A 43 7.90 -0.29 -16.39
C MET A 43 8.17 -1.00 -15.07
N ILE A 44 9.23 -0.59 -14.38
CA ILE A 44 9.56 -1.05 -13.04
C ILE A 44 9.62 0.19 -12.15
N THR A 45 8.67 0.33 -11.26
CA THR A 45 8.67 1.39 -10.24
C THR A 45 9.14 0.76 -8.93
N VAL A 46 10.35 1.11 -8.50
CA VAL A 46 10.92 0.64 -7.24
C VAL A 46 10.30 1.43 -6.11
N LEU A 47 9.70 0.71 -5.16
CA LEU A 47 8.98 1.28 -4.04
C LEU A 47 9.76 0.89 -2.78
N GLU A 48 10.65 1.77 -2.34
CA GLU A 48 11.31 1.57 -1.05
C GLU A 48 10.24 1.54 0.07
N ARG A 49 10.51 0.80 1.16
CA ARG A 49 9.56 0.52 2.27
C ARG A 49 8.88 1.74 2.89
N ASN A 50 9.33 2.95 2.58
CA ASN A 50 8.81 4.23 3.06
C ASN A 50 8.22 5.13 1.95
N THR A 51 8.06 4.63 0.73
CA THR A 51 7.48 5.38 -0.38
C THR A 51 6.00 5.68 -0.08
N ARG A 52 5.74 6.89 0.41
CA ARG A 52 4.38 7.42 0.65
C ARG A 52 3.89 8.30 -0.49
N HIS A 53 4.83 8.77 -1.33
CA HIS A 53 4.54 9.61 -2.48
C HIS A 53 5.29 9.09 -3.71
N GLY A 54 4.63 9.03 -4.87
CA GLY A 54 5.26 8.53 -6.09
C GLY A 54 6.49 9.33 -6.55
N LYS A 55 6.64 10.59 -6.13
CA LYS A 55 7.87 11.38 -6.36
C LYS A 55 9.13 10.80 -5.70
N GLN A 56 8.96 10.00 -4.65
CA GLN A 56 10.06 9.30 -3.97
C GLN A 56 10.40 7.98 -4.68
N ALA A 57 9.53 7.49 -5.56
CA ALA A 57 9.76 6.25 -6.29
C ALA A 57 10.66 6.46 -7.50
N ILE A 58 11.62 5.54 -7.67
CA ILE A 58 12.45 5.47 -8.87
C ILE A 58 11.73 4.61 -9.90
N LYS A 59 11.49 5.16 -11.09
CA LYS A 59 10.87 4.43 -12.20
C LYS A 59 11.89 4.18 -13.31
N TYR A 60 11.96 2.93 -13.75
CA TYR A 60 12.71 2.50 -14.91
C TYR A 60 11.73 2.16 -16.04
N SER A 61 12.05 2.62 -17.24
CA SER A 61 11.38 2.22 -18.48
C SER A 61 12.37 1.47 -19.37
N LEU A 62 11.99 0.26 -19.79
CA LEU A 62 12.82 -0.70 -20.49
C LEU A 62 12.07 -1.23 -21.71
N GLY A 63 12.59 -1.01 -22.91
CA GLY A 63 11.95 -1.56 -24.10
C GLY A 63 12.40 -0.90 -25.38
N SER A 64 11.58 -1.05 -26.42
CA SER A 64 11.78 -0.45 -27.73
C SER A 64 10.47 0.15 -28.22
N ARG A 65 10.53 1.11 -29.14
CA ARG A 65 9.35 1.67 -29.81
C ARG A 65 8.63 0.66 -30.69
N THR A 66 9.31 -0.37 -31.17
CA THR A 66 8.81 -1.25 -32.24
C THR A 66 8.33 -2.60 -31.74
N SER A 67 8.84 -3.10 -30.60
CA SER A 67 8.42 -4.40 -30.06
C SER A 67 8.75 -4.57 -28.58
N MET A 68 8.06 -5.52 -27.94
CA MET A 68 8.35 -5.97 -26.58
C MET A 68 9.53 -6.96 -26.51
N ALA A 69 10.03 -7.45 -27.65
CA ALA A 69 11.08 -8.46 -27.68
C ALA A 69 12.36 -8.05 -26.94
N PRO A 70 12.83 -6.79 -27.00
CA PRO A 70 13.98 -6.34 -26.22
C PRO A 70 13.74 -6.39 -24.71
N ALA A 71 12.56 -5.99 -24.22
CA ALA A 71 12.21 -6.09 -22.80
C ALA A 71 12.18 -7.55 -22.34
N TRP A 72 11.68 -8.47 -23.17
CA TRP A 72 11.68 -9.90 -22.85
C TRP A 72 13.08 -10.52 -22.88
N LYS A 73 13.95 -10.09 -23.80
CA LYS A 73 15.37 -10.49 -23.81
C LYS A 73 16.08 -10.03 -22.53
N PHE A 74 15.80 -8.81 -22.08
CA PHE A 74 16.32 -8.30 -20.81
C PHE A 74 15.85 -9.15 -19.61
N ILE A 75 14.54 -9.43 -19.53
CA ILE A 75 13.97 -10.29 -18.49
C ILE A 75 14.68 -11.66 -18.46
N LYS A 76 14.93 -12.25 -19.63
CA LYS A 76 15.68 -13.51 -19.76
C LYS A 76 17.14 -13.39 -19.33
N ALA A 77 17.83 -12.31 -19.71
CA ALA A 77 19.22 -12.07 -19.34
C ALA A 77 19.41 -11.95 -17.82
N CYS A 78 18.43 -11.38 -17.13
CA CYS A 78 18.36 -11.32 -15.67
C CYS A 78 17.77 -12.60 -15.04
N ASN A 79 17.76 -13.73 -15.76
CA ASN A 79 17.24 -15.02 -15.29
C ASN A 79 15.83 -14.96 -14.70
N PHE A 80 14.95 -14.09 -15.24
CA PHE A 80 13.58 -13.88 -14.74
C PHE A 80 13.51 -13.42 -13.28
N ASN A 81 14.58 -12.85 -12.74
CA ASN A 81 14.67 -12.39 -11.37
C ASN A 81 14.51 -10.86 -11.29
N LEU A 82 13.42 -10.39 -10.68
CA LEU A 82 13.12 -8.97 -10.58
C LEU A 82 14.13 -8.21 -9.70
N GLN A 83 14.64 -8.83 -8.63
CA GLN A 83 15.68 -8.21 -7.80
C GLN A 83 16.96 -7.98 -8.62
N MET A 84 17.40 -9.00 -9.37
CA MET A 84 18.57 -8.89 -10.23
C MET A 84 18.41 -7.82 -11.31
N MET A 85 17.19 -7.63 -11.83
CA MET A 85 16.89 -6.52 -12.74
C MET A 85 17.06 -5.18 -12.04
N ILE A 86 16.47 -5.01 -10.86
CA ILE A 86 16.53 -3.75 -10.10
C ILE A 86 17.97 -3.40 -9.71
N ASP A 87 18.73 -4.38 -9.22
CA ASP A 87 20.14 -4.20 -8.83
C ASP A 87 20.97 -3.77 -10.04
N GLY A 88 20.83 -4.48 -11.17
CA GLY A 88 21.54 -4.14 -12.40
C GLY A 88 21.15 -2.77 -12.96
N LEU A 89 19.89 -2.35 -12.80
CA LEU A 89 19.43 -1.01 -13.20
C LEU A 89 19.95 0.09 -12.27
N ALA A 90 20.13 -0.21 -10.98
CA ALA A 90 20.67 0.74 -10.02
C ALA A 90 22.16 1.04 -10.27
N GLU A 91 22.91 0.08 -10.81
CA GLU A 91 24.33 0.22 -11.16
C GLU A 91 24.58 0.97 -12.47
N ILE A 92 23.55 1.16 -13.33
CA ILE A 92 23.69 1.87 -14.60
C ILE A 92 23.96 3.36 -14.34
N ASN A 93 25.02 3.87 -14.95
CA ASN A 93 25.24 5.31 -15.03
C ASN A 93 24.37 5.90 -16.15
N PHE A 94 23.30 6.60 -15.75
CA PHE A 94 22.36 7.27 -16.66
C PHE A 94 22.85 8.66 -17.13
N ASP A 95 23.87 9.22 -16.48
CA ASP A 95 24.47 10.51 -16.84
C ASP A 95 25.71 10.34 -17.76
N GLY A 96 26.14 9.09 -17.98
CA GLY A 96 27.31 8.73 -18.79
C GLY A 96 26.99 8.24 -20.20
N ASN A 97 28.04 7.88 -20.96
CA ASN A 97 27.89 7.30 -22.28
C ASN A 97 27.28 5.88 -22.19
N VAL A 98 26.27 5.59 -23.01
CA VAL A 98 25.60 4.26 -23.08
C VAL A 98 26.60 3.12 -23.31
N ARG A 99 27.76 3.40 -23.93
CA ARG A 99 28.84 2.46 -24.21
C ARG A 99 29.61 1.99 -22.97
N ASP A 100 29.42 2.59 -21.81
CA ASP A 100 30.10 2.17 -20.58
C ASP A 100 29.26 1.15 -19.77
N ASN A 101 27.98 1.00 -20.10
CA ASN A 101 27.04 0.13 -19.41
C ASN A 101 27.06 -1.29 -20.02
N SER A 102 27.77 -2.23 -19.36
CA SER A 102 27.88 -3.65 -19.76
C SER A 102 26.52 -4.33 -19.91
N LEU A 103 25.54 -3.97 -19.06
CA LEU A 103 24.16 -4.49 -19.09
C LEU A 103 23.42 -4.18 -20.40
N LEU A 104 23.73 -3.05 -21.05
CA LEU A 104 23.07 -2.57 -22.27
C LEU A 104 23.78 -3.03 -23.55
N LYS A 105 25.07 -3.38 -23.47
CA LYS A 105 25.87 -3.81 -24.63
C LYS A 105 25.31 -5.05 -25.33
N ALA A 106 24.59 -5.91 -24.60
CA ALA A 106 23.97 -7.12 -25.17
C ALA A 106 22.74 -6.84 -26.05
N HIS A 107 22.19 -5.63 -26.02
CA HIS A 107 20.88 -5.32 -26.61
C HIS A 107 20.88 -3.96 -27.33
N THR A 108 21.35 -3.92 -28.59
CA THR A 108 21.43 -2.70 -29.42
C THR A 108 20.09 -1.97 -29.63
N ASP A 109 18.96 -2.69 -29.52
CA ASP A 109 17.62 -2.12 -29.68
C ASP A 109 16.91 -1.80 -28.35
N LEU A 110 17.57 -2.02 -27.20
CA LEU A 110 16.98 -1.79 -25.88
C LEU A 110 17.23 -0.34 -25.43
N THR A 111 16.15 0.42 -25.26
CA THR A 111 16.18 1.73 -24.61
C THR A 111 15.90 1.55 -23.12
N VAL A 112 16.74 2.13 -22.27
CA VAL A 112 16.53 2.19 -20.83
C VAL A 112 16.54 3.63 -20.36
N ARG A 113 15.56 4.02 -19.56
CA ARG A 113 15.43 5.36 -18.98
C ARG A 113 15.11 5.27 -17.50
N LYS A 114 15.75 6.13 -16.70
CA LYS A 114 15.44 6.37 -15.29
C LYS A 114 14.71 7.69 -15.15
N PHE A 115 13.63 7.72 -14.39
CA PHE A 115 12.91 8.94 -14.05
C PHE A 115 12.19 8.79 -12.72
N PHE A 116 11.87 9.93 -12.09
CA PHE A 116 11.03 9.96 -10.90
C PHE A 116 9.56 10.04 -11.33
N SER A 117 8.67 9.31 -10.64
CA SER A 117 7.25 9.38 -10.98
C SER A 117 6.72 10.79 -10.72
N ARG A 118 5.95 11.33 -11.68
CA ARG A 118 5.25 12.61 -11.50
C ARG A 118 3.95 12.45 -10.72
N ASP A 119 3.46 11.21 -10.58
CA ASP A 119 2.21 10.89 -9.91
C ASP A 119 2.35 10.96 -8.39
N ARG A 120 1.41 11.65 -7.74
CA ARG A 120 1.35 11.78 -6.28
C ARG A 120 0.80 10.53 -5.58
N SER A 121 0.11 9.64 -6.30
CA SER A 121 -0.77 8.60 -5.74
C SER A 121 -0.19 7.18 -5.70
N ILE A 122 1.12 7.00 -5.88
CA ILE A 122 1.74 5.67 -5.75
C ILE A 122 2.10 5.42 -4.29
N ILE A 123 1.37 4.51 -3.67
CA ILE A 123 1.60 4.02 -2.31
C ILE A 123 2.18 2.61 -2.40
N SER A 124 3.24 2.36 -1.64
CA SER A 124 3.91 1.06 -1.59
C SER A 124 2.99 -0.08 -1.14
N PRO A 125 3.07 -1.30 -1.71
CA PRO A 125 2.28 -2.46 -1.28
C PRO A 125 2.39 -2.83 0.19
N GLY A 126 3.56 -2.64 0.79
CA GLY A 126 3.80 -2.79 2.23
C GLY A 126 3.08 -1.72 3.07
N ASN A 127 2.78 -0.57 2.48
CA ASN A 127 1.89 0.46 3.03
C ASN A 127 0.40 0.19 2.71
N LEU A 128 0.12 -0.57 1.64
CA LEU A 128 -1.19 -1.15 1.32
C LEU A 128 -1.39 -2.55 1.96
N GLY A 129 -0.48 -2.95 2.86
CA GLY A 129 -0.36 -4.33 3.32
C GLY A 129 -1.65 -4.86 3.95
N ARG A 130 -1.79 -6.19 3.98
CA ARG A 130 -2.86 -6.83 4.77
C ARG A 130 -2.83 -6.21 6.17
N LEU A 131 -3.94 -5.59 6.57
CA LEU A 131 -4.10 -5.05 7.91
C LEU A 131 -4.15 -6.23 8.87
N LEU A 132 -2.97 -6.69 9.31
CA LEU A 132 -2.82 -7.82 10.22
C LEU A 132 -3.14 -7.36 11.65
N PRO A 133 -3.65 -8.25 12.50
CA PRO A 133 -3.92 -7.91 13.88
C PRO A 133 -2.63 -7.52 14.61
N LEU A 134 -2.70 -6.47 15.43
CA LEU A 134 -1.62 -6.06 16.30
C LEU A 134 -1.42 -7.11 17.40
N THR A 135 -0.16 -7.52 17.60
CA THR A 135 0.24 -8.51 18.61
C THR A 135 0.81 -7.88 19.87
N ALA A 136 1.19 -6.60 19.80
CA ALA A 136 1.74 -5.83 20.92
C ALA A 136 1.32 -4.35 20.81
N THR A 137 1.28 -3.66 21.94
CA THR A 137 1.01 -2.22 22.00
C THR A 137 2.24 -1.46 21.49
N PRO A 138 2.11 -0.60 20.47
CA PRO A 138 3.24 0.18 19.97
C PRO A 138 3.64 1.26 20.98
N SER A 139 4.92 1.65 20.96
CA SER A 139 5.42 2.79 21.76
C SER A 139 4.84 4.13 21.31
N HIS A 140 4.53 4.24 20.01
CA HIS A 140 3.90 5.40 19.39
C HIS A 140 2.75 4.95 18.49
N TRP A 141 1.59 5.58 18.65
CA TRP A 141 0.43 5.31 17.82
C TRP A 141 0.57 6.02 16.48
N GLU A 142 0.26 5.32 15.40
CA GLU A 142 0.28 5.84 14.03
C GLU A 142 -1.00 5.40 13.33
N LEU A 143 -1.36 6.08 12.23
CA LEU A 143 -2.55 5.74 11.43
C LEU A 143 -2.56 4.28 10.95
N ARG A 144 -1.40 3.68 10.69
CA ARG A 144 -1.30 2.26 10.34
C ARG A 144 -1.76 1.37 11.50
N HIS A 145 -1.35 1.68 12.73
CA HIS A 145 -1.77 0.94 13.92
C HIS A 145 -3.29 1.06 14.12
N LEU A 146 -3.84 2.26 13.91
CA LEU A 146 -5.29 2.48 13.93
C LEU A 146 -6.00 1.64 12.85
N ALA A 147 -5.51 1.67 11.61
CA ALA A 147 -6.08 0.88 10.52
C ALA A 147 -6.05 -0.63 10.81
N CYS A 148 -4.96 -1.14 11.41
CA CYS A 148 -4.88 -2.53 11.85
C CYS A 148 -5.91 -2.85 12.95
N LEU A 149 -6.08 -1.98 13.95
CA LEU A 149 -7.07 -2.17 15.01
C LEU A 149 -8.49 -2.23 14.46
N LEU A 150 -8.85 -1.25 13.62
CA LEU A 150 -10.18 -1.12 13.04
C LEU A 150 -10.50 -2.31 12.12
N ALA A 151 -9.56 -2.70 11.25
CA ALA A 151 -9.76 -3.79 10.30
C ALA A 151 -9.88 -5.16 10.98
N ASN A 152 -9.22 -5.36 12.12
CA ASN A 152 -9.27 -6.61 12.88
C ASN A 152 -10.26 -6.58 14.05
N GLN A 153 -11.03 -5.50 14.20
CA GLN A 153 -11.94 -5.30 15.34
C GLN A 153 -11.26 -5.49 16.71
N GLN A 154 -9.98 -5.09 16.81
CA GLN A 154 -9.17 -5.19 18.04
C GLN A 154 -9.39 -3.97 18.94
N PHE A 155 -10.64 -3.60 19.18
CA PHE A 155 -10.97 -2.47 20.03
C PHE A 155 -12.26 -2.72 20.78
N LYS A 156 -12.43 -2.00 21.89
CA LYS A 156 -13.63 -1.99 22.71
C LYS A 156 -14.11 -0.56 22.92
N ASP A 157 -15.38 -0.44 23.27
CA ASP A 157 -15.96 0.78 23.84
C ASP A 157 -15.68 2.02 22.97
N MET A 158 -15.99 1.91 21.68
CA MET A 158 -15.87 3.02 20.74
C MET A 158 -16.95 4.07 21.05
N ARG A 159 -16.55 5.32 21.27
CA ARG A 159 -17.40 6.43 21.64
C ARG A 159 -17.23 7.58 20.65
N THR A 160 -18.30 8.33 20.42
CA THR A 160 -18.21 9.58 19.64
C THR A 160 -17.63 10.67 20.52
N GLU A 161 -16.67 11.43 19.97
CA GLU A 161 -16.06 12.60 20.60
C GLU A 161 -16.47 13.89 19.86
N GLN A 162 -17.39 13.79 18.88
CA GLN A 162 -17.94 14.93 18.18
C GLN A 162 -18.79 15.76 19.15
N LEU A 163 -18.21 16.84 19.65
CA LEU A 163 -18.92 17.86 20.42
C LEU A 163 -20.06 18.43 19.56
N ALA A 164 -21.29 18.36 20.07
CA ALA A 164 -22.40 19.14 19.52
C ALA A 164 -22.16 20.62 19.86
N LEU A 165 -21.56 21.36 18.92
CA LEU A 165 -21.47 22.83 18.84
C LEU A 165 -20.67 23.56 19.96
N PRO A 166 -20.11 24.76 19.67
CA PRO A 166 -19.21 25.46 20.56
C PRO A 166 -19.97 26.17 21.69
N GLY A 167 -19.54 25.97 22.94
CA GLY A 167 -20.06 26.74 24.09
C GLY A 167 -19.97 26.09 25.48
N ASN A 168 -19.55 24.84 25.62
CA ASN A 168 -19.40 24.21 26.94
C ASN A 168 -18.00 23.63 27.13
N ASP A 169 -17.25 24.22 28.07
CA ASP A 169 -15.93 23.77 28.55
C ASP A 169 -16.00 22.49 29.42
N GLN A 170 -16.83 21.53 29.02
CA GLN A 170 -16.98 20.25 29.69
C GLN A 170 -16.88 19.12 28.66
N PHE A 171 -15.70 18.51 28.59
CA PHE A 171 -15.36 17.30 27.83
C PHE A 171 -16.07 16.03 28.36
N MET A 172 -17.35 16.11 28.70
CA MET A 172 -18.13 14.96 29.19
C MET A 172 -19.62 15.19 28.93
N VAL A 173 -20.10 14.88 27.73
CA VAL A 173 -21.51 14.53 27.57
C VAL A 173 -21.61 13.33 26.64
N GLU A 174 -21.93 12.16 27.19
CA GLU A 174 -22.44 11.02 26.43
C GLU A 174 -23.77 11.43 25.76
N PHE A 175 -23.71 12.09 24.61
CA PHE A 175 -24.91 12.43 23.85
C PHE A 175 -25.42 11.17 23.13
N ARG A 176 -26.53 10.62 23.63
CA ARG A 176 -27.32 9.51 23.04
C ARG A 176 -27.98 9.87 21.69
N GLY A 177 -27.25 10.46 20.75
CA GLY A 177 -27.85 10.92 19.49
C GLY A 177 -26.93 10.99 18.28
N ILE A 178 -25.60 11.08 18.46
CA ILE A 178 -24.67 11.04 17.33
C ILE A 178 -24.23 9.58 17.17
N PRO A 179 -24.54 8.93 16.03
CA PRO A 179 -24.11 7.55 15.80
C PRO A 179 -22.58 7.49 15.79
N THR A 180 -22.03 6.44 16.40
CA THR A 180 -20.61 6.13 16.27
C THR A 180 -20.26 5.99 14.79
N PRO A 181 -19.12 6.57 14.33
CA PRO A 181 -18.73 6.49 12.94
C PRO A 181 -18.59 5.02 12.51
N GLU A 182 -19.05 4.70 11.30
CA GLU A 182 -18.93 3.36 10.76
C GLU A 182 -17.45 3.02 10.55
N VAL A 183 -17.00 1.93 11.17
CA VAL A 183 -15.60 1.48 11.18
C VAL A 183 -15.08 1.29 9.75
N GLN A 184 -15.88 0.68 8.89
CA GLN A 184 -15.55 0.44 7.47
C GLN A 184 -15.40 1.75 6.70
N GLY A 185 -16.31 2.71 6.91
CA GLY A 185 -16.24 4.04 6.29
C GLY A 185 -14.97 4.78 6.73
N MET A 186 -14.69 4.77 8.03
CA MET A 186 -13.50 5.38 8.61
C MET A 186 -12.21 4.76 8.07
N LEU A 187 -12.13 3.43 7.95
CA LEU A 187 -11.00 2.74 7.32
C LEU A 187 -10.75 3.19 5.88
N VAL A 188 -11.81 3.28 5.07
CA VAL A 188 -11.72 3.73 3.67
C VAL A 188 -11.25 5.17 3.60
N GLU A 189 -11.74 6.05 4.47
CA GLU A 189 -11.32 7.45 4.52
C GLU A 189 -9.87 7.63 4.98
N ILE A 190 -9.42 6.86 5.99
CA ILE A 190 -8.01 6.86 6.46
C ILE A 190 -7.07 6.43 5.33
N ILE A 191 -7.45 5.42 4.56
CA ILE A 191 -6.66 4.93 3.42
C ILE A 191 -6.60 5.98 2.30
N ASN A 192 -7.72 6.64 2.01
CA ASN A 192 -7.82 7.58 0.89
C ASN A 192 -7.28 8.99 1.20
N GLN A 193 -7.34 9.44 2.46
CA GLN A 193 -7.02 10.82 2.87
C GLN A 193 -6.21 10.87 4.17
N PRO A 194 -5.08 10.15 4.28
CA PRO A 194 -4.35 10.00 5.55
C PRO A 194 -3.92 11.32 6.19
N ASP A 195 -3.63 12.35 5.39
CA ASP A 195 -3.22 13.68 5.87
C ASP A 195 -4.29 14.41 6.68
N GLN A 196 -5.55 13.96 6.59
CA GLN A 196 -6.65 14.53 7.36
C GLN A 196 -6.90 13.79 8.68
N TRP A 197 -6.16 12.72 8.98
CA TRP A 197 -6.40 11.89 10.15
C TRP A 197 -5.22 11.92 11.10
N ASP A 198 -5.51 11.87 12.39
CA ASP A 198 -4.50 11.69 13.43
C ASP A 198 -5.01 10.73 14.52
N VAL A 199 -4.07 10.05 15.18
CA VAL A 199 -4.36 9.14 16.29
C VAL A 199 -3.35 9.32 17.40
N ARG A 200 -3.84 9.54 18.62
CA ARG A 200 -3.00 9.77 19.79
C ARG A 200 -3.66 9.22 21.07
N PRO A 201 -2.89 9.03 22.14
CA PRO A 201 -3.46 8.72 23.45
C PRO A 201 -4.47 9.81 23.86
N HIS A 202 -5.58 9.41 24.47
CA HIS A 202 -6.60 10.34 24.91
C HIS A 202 -6.06 11.20 26.07
N PRO A 203 -6.24 12.53 26.04
CA PRO A 203 -5.62 13.44 27.02
C PRO A 203 -6.08 13.20 28.46
N ASN A 204 -7.33 12.77 28.63
CA ASN A 204 -7.93 12.51 29.96
C ASN A 204 -7.93 11.02 30.35
N ASP A 205 -7.52 10.12 29.46
CA ASP A 205 -7.54 8.67 29.71
C ASP A 205 -6.41 7.98 28.92
N SER A 206 -5.34 7.62 29.61
CA SER A 206 -4.17 6.98 29.01
C SER A 206 -4.47 5.58 28.43
N THR A 207 -5.61 4.98 28.75
CA THR A 207 -6.02 3.66 28.23
C THR A 207 -6.77 3.76 26.89
N ARG A 208 -7.17 4.96 26.49
CA ARG A 208 -7.92 5.24 25.27
C ARG A 208 -7.05 5.88 24.20
N LEU A 209 -7.46 5.64 22.96
CA LEU A 209 -7.00 6.40 21.80
C LEU A 209 -8.09 7.36 21.37
N ILE A 210 -7.69 8.58 21.06
CA ILE A 210 -8.54 9.56 20.40
C ILE A 210 -8.15 9.63 18.92
N ILE A 211 -9.17 9.61 18.06
CA ILE A 211 -9.06 9.66 16.61
C ILE A 211 -9.56 11.03 16.18
N LEU A 212 -8.73 11.77 15.46
CA LEU A 212 -9.04 13.10 14.97
C LEU A 212 -9.18 13.09 13.46
N ARG A 213 -10.11 13.92 12.96
CA ARG A 213 -10.24 14.26 11.55
C ARG A 213 -10.13 15.77 11.41
N GLN A 214 -9.17 16.25 10.62
CA GLN A 214 -8.88 17.69 10.43
C GLN A 214 -8.73 18.42 11.78
N ASP A 215 -7.91 17.86 12.67
CA ASP A 215 -7.65 18.35 14.04
C ASP A 215 -8.87 18.37 14.99
N ALA A 216 -10.05 17.93 14.54
CA ALA A 216 -11.23 17.80 15.39
C ALA A 216 -11.38 16.36 15.93
N PRO A 217 -11.64 16.17 17.23
CA PRO A 217 -11.96 14.86 17.80
C PRO A 217 -13.19 14.24 17.13
N LEU A 218 -13.04 13.03 16.59
CA LEU A 218 -14.12 12.29 15.96
C LEU A 218 -14.67 11.23 16.91
N CYS A 219 -13.81 10.35 17.38
CA CYS A 219 -14.17 9.24 18.25
C CYS A 219 -12.99 8.78 19.10
N SER A 220 -13.28 8.02 20.15
CA SER A 220 -12.27 7.39 20.98
C SER A 220 -12.56 5.91 21.18
N LEU A 221 -11.52 5.09 21.31
CA LEU A 221 -11.63 3.65 21.51
C LEU A 221 -10.57 3.12 22.48
N VAL A 222 -10.84 1.96 23.07
CA VAL A 222 -9.86 1.23 23.89
C VAL A 222 -9.24 0.13 23.04
N PRO A 223 -7.92 0.13 22.79
CA PRO A 223 -7.25 -0.97 22.10
C PRO A 223 -7.42 -2.29 22.85
N ASP A 224 -7.79 -3.34 22.12
CA ASP A 224 -7.94 -4.69 22.66
C ASP A 224 -7.23 -5.69 21.76
N LEU A 225 -5.97 -5.96 22.09
CA LEU A 225 -5.11 -6.84 21.28
C LEU A 225 -5.55 -8.31 21.30
N TYR A 226 -6.32 -8.70 22.31
CA TYR A 226 -6.85 -10.04 22.49
C TYR A 226 -8.38 -10.01 22.61
N PRO A 227 -9.10 -9.66 21.52
CA PRO A 227 -10.54 -9.64 21.56
C PRO A 227 -11.06 -11.03 21.91
N LYS A 228 -11.87 -11.11 22.96
CA LYS A 228 -12.65 -12.32 23.24
C LYS A 228 -13.56 -12.52 22.04
N THR A 229 -13.22 -13.47 21.18
CA THR A 229 -13.96 -13.78 19.95
C THR A 229 -15.42 -13.98 20.28
N ASN A 230 -16.25 -12.97 20.00
CA ASN A 230 -17.69 -13.16 19.94
C ASN A 230 -17.97 -13.66 18.51
N THR A 231 -18.06 -14.97 18.38
CA THR A 231 -18.13 -15.76 17.14
C THR A 231 -19.39 -15.50 16.29
N ALA A 232 -20.09 -14.39 16.48
CA ALA A 232 -21.40 -14.11 15.89
C ALA A 232 -21.37 -13.24 14.62
N GLN A 233 -20.31 -12.45 14.37
CA GLN A 233 -20.24 -11.59 13.17
C GLN A 233 -19.33 -12.09 12.06
N ARG A 234 -18.60 -13.20 12.27
CA ARG A 234 -17.80 -13.86 11.24
C ARG A 234 -18.67 -14.77 10.34
N ARG A 235 -19.82 -14.29 9.86
CA ARG A 235 -20.49 -14.89 8.71
C ARG A 235 -19.96 -14.24 7.45
N THR A 236 -18.91 -14.87 6.93
CA THR A 236 -18.63 -15.06 5.50
C THR A 236 -19.78 -14.63 4.59
N ARG A 237 -19.61 -13.52 3.87
CA ARG A 237 -20.42 -13.14 2.69
C ARG A 237 -19.74 -13.48 1.36
N TRP A 238 -18.82 -14.44 1.36
CA TRP A 238 -18.10 -14.93 0.18
C TRP A 238 -18.22 -16.44 0.02
N ALA A 239 -19.38 -16.99 0.38
CA ALA A 239 -19.79 -18.31 -0.07
C ALA A 239 -21.10 -18.16 -0.85
N SER A 240 -21.13 -18.81 -2.01
CA SER A 240 -22.31 -19.07 -2.86
C SER A 240 -22.61 -18.06 -3.97
N ALA A 241 -21.93 -18.23 -5.11
CA ALA A 241 -22.59 -18.33 -6.42
C ALA A 241 -21.65 -19.02 -7.44
N VAL A 242 -21.31 -20.28 -7.15
CA VAL A 242 -21.08 -21.28 -8.20
C VAL A 242 -22.05 -22.39 -7.87
N ASN A 243 -23.11 -22.53 -8.66
CA ASN A 243 -23.86 -23.76 -8.90
C ASN A 243 -24.95 -23.47 -9.93
N GLY A 244 -24.95 -24.25 -11.02
CA GLY A 244 -26.00 -24.31 -12.03
C GLY A 244 -25.56 -23.79 -13.37
#